data_AF-A0A972WAA1-F1
#
_entry.id   AF-A0A972WAA1-F1
#
_cell.length_a   1.000
_cell.length_b   1.000
_cell.length_c   1.000
_cell.angle_alpha   90.00
_cell.angle_beta   90.00
_cell.angle_gamma   90.00
#
_symmetry.space_group_name_H-M   'P 1'
#
loop_
_entity.id
_entity.type
_entity.pdbx_description
1 polymer ?
#
loop_
_entity_poly.entity_id
_entity_poly.type
_entity_poly.pdbx_seq_one_letter_code
_entity_poly.pdbx_strand_id
1 'polypeptide(L)'
;GVDCSDHEVNIKILIDSVVAQGRLSGPKRNKLLASMTKEVGLLVLRHNYLQTQAISMIESKGSEALDNQIRLMRMLERSGRLDRAVEFLPDDETLGEREAAKQGLTRPEIAIVMSYSKIWLYDELLASDVPDDPWLEEDLVNYFPTPLHKTYLNDIRGHRLRREIIATRITNSMINRVGGTFVSEYMEKTGKSAAEITRAFTIAREVFKLRGLWGAIEKLDNRVPAKVQAAMTLDINHLIEWVTLWFLRNGKPGLDIGAHVREFRDGVSALSDGLAHSLPVQYMKDVKKRAQPYIDQGAPEGLALRIANLVNLYSASDIVGLANRRKLAVGNVAKIYFGIGTYFHLGRLRAAAETMAAGGHWQKLAVAALTEEIYGHQLALANLVIGPKGARNPDTAVARWLDNNQARVSPTEQLLSELWGTDINDLSMIAVASRSLGTMTAGGS
;
A
#
# COMPACT_ATOMS: atom_id res chain seq x y z
N GLY A 1 -27.33 -12.43 -4.92
CA GLY A 1 -27.76 -13.17 -6.13
C GLY A 1 -26.57 -13.47 -7.00
N VAL A 2 -26.10 -12.47 -7.76
CA VAL A 2 -25.00 -12.59 -8.74
C VAL A 2 -23.72 -13.18 -8.13
N ASP A 3 -23.17 -12.62 -7.06
CA ASP A 3 -21.93 -13.10 -6.41
C ASP A 3 -22.02 -14.57 -5.95
N CYS A 4 -23.18 -15.00 -5.46
CA CYS A 4 -23.42 -16.40 -5.10
C CYS A 4 -23.42 -17.31 -6.33
N SER A 5 -24.03 -16.84 -7.43
CA SER A 5 -24.05 -17.55 -8.71
C SER A 5 -22.64 -17.72 -9.27
N ASP A 6 -21.77 -16.71 -9.17
CA ASP A 6 -20.39 -16.79 -9.66
C ASP A 6 -19.58 -17.87 -8.92
N HIS A 7 -19.71 -17.91 -7.58
CA HIS A 7 -19.11 -18.98 -6.78
C HIS A 7 -19.65 -20.35 -7.17
N GLU A 8 -20.98 -20.49 -7.26
CA GLU A 8 -21.63 -21.75 -7.59
C GLU A 8 -21.24 -22.26 -8.98
N VAL A 9 -21.26 -21.40 -10.00
CA VAL A 9 -20.90 -21.75 -11.39
C VAL A 9 -19.44 -22.18 -11.48
N ASN A 10 -18.51 -21.43 -10.87
CA ASN A 10 -17.09 -21.78 -10.92
C ASN A 10 -16.81 -23.11 -10.18
N ILE A 11 -17.47 -23.36 -9.05
CA ILE A 11 -17.37 -24.65 -8.35
C ILE A 11 -17.92 -25.79 -9.23
N LYS A 12 -19.05 -25.58 -9.91
CA LYS A 12 -19.63 -26.61 -10.79
C LYS A 12 -18.74 -26.91 -11.98
N ILE A 13 -18.19 -25.90 -12.65
CA ILE A 13 -17.25 -26.08 -13.77
C ILE A 13 -16.07 -26.97 -13.33
N LEU A 14 -15.49 -26.70 -12.17
CA LEU A 14 -14.41 -27.50 -11.59
C LEU A 14 -14.85 -28.96 -11.32
N ILE A 15 -15.97 -29.16 -10.65
CA ILE A 15 -16.37 -30.51 -10.21
C ILE A 15 -16.95 -31.33 -11.35
N ASP A 16 -17.62 -30.71 -12.31
CA ASP A 16 -18.16 -31.41 -13.47
C ASP A 16 -17.02 -31.97 -14.35
N SER A 17 -15.86 -31.30 -14.44
CA SER A 17 -14.68 -31.87 -15.11
C SER A 17 -14.12 -33.10 -14.38
N VAL A 18 -14.15 -33.11 -13.04
CA VAL A 18 -13.77 -34.28 -12.23
C VAL A 18 -14.72 -35.45 -12.44
N VAL A 19 -16.03 -35.17 -12.50
CA VAL A 19 -17.07 -36.19 -12.75
C VAL A 19 -16.92 -36.77 -14.16
N ALA A 20 -16.68 -35.93 -15.16
CA ALA A 20 -16.46 -36.37 -16.54
C ALA A 20 -15.24 -37.29 -16.69
N GLN A 21 -14.23 -37.14 -15.84
CA GLN A 21 -13.05 -38.02 -15.76
C GLN A 21 -13.29 -39.29 -14.92
N GLY A 22 -14.50 -39.53 -14.43
CA GLY A 22 -14.85 -40.70 -13.62
C GLY A 22 -14.30 -40.70 -12.20
N ARG A 23 -13.61 -39.64 -11.75
CA ARG A 23 -13.00 -39.55 -10.41
C ARG A 23 -14.00 -39.24 -9.30
N LEU A 24 -15.21 -38.80 -9.65
CA LEU A 24 -16.28 -38.50 -8.70
C LEU A 24 -17.64 -38.94 -9.26
N SER A 25 -18.43 -39.68 -8.48
CA SER A 25 -19.79 -40.06 -8.88
C SER A 25 -20.78 -38.93 -8.61
N GLY A 26 -21.87 -38.88 -9.39
CA GLY A 26 -22.94 -37.89 -9.22
C GLY A 26 -23.48 -37.77 -7.78
N PRO A 27 -23.79 -38.87 -7.07
CA PRO A 27 -24.22 -38.79 -5.67
C PRO A 27 -23.16 -38.21 -4.73
N LYS A 28 -21.88 -38.53 -4.94
CA LYS A 28 -20.78 -37.96 -4.14
C LYS A 28 -20.57 -36.47 -4.46
N ARG A 29 -20.71 -36.08 -5.73
CA ARG A 29 -20.72 -34.67 -6.18
C ARG A 29 -21.78 -33.87 -5.45
N ASN A 30 -23.02 -34.35 -5.40
CA ASN A 30 -24.12 -33.62 -4.76
C ASN A 30 -23.87 -33.42 -3.26
N LYS A 31 -23.35 -34.45 -2.58
CA LYS A 31 -22.95 -34.33 -1.16
C LYS A 31 -21.82 -33.32 -0.95
N LEU A 32 -20.84 -33.30 -1.84
CA LEU A 32 -19.74 -32.34 -1.80
C LEU A 32 -20.21 -30.89 -2.01
N LEU A 33 -21.08 -30.66 -3.01
CA LEU A 33 -21.66 -29.33 -3.23
C LEU A 33 -22.45 -28.85 -2.00
N ALA A 34 -23.29 -29.73 -1.45
CA ALA A 34 -24.10 -29.41 -0.28
C ALA A 34 -23.24 -29.05 0.95
N SER A 35 -22.10 -29.73 1.16
CA SER A 35 -21.23 -29.45 2.30
C SER A 35 -20.55 -28.08 2.26
N MET A 36 -20.42 -27.47 1.08
CA MET A 36 -19.79 -26.15 0.90
C MET A 36 -20.74 -24.96 1.11
N THR A 37 -22.05 -25.20 1.20
CA THR A 37 -23.10 -24.15 1.27
C THR A 37 -22.78 -23.03 2.27
N LYS A 38 -22.41 -23.40 3.50
CA LYS A 38 -22.13 -22.43 4.56
C LYS A 38 -20.90 -21.56 4.23
N GLU A 39 -19.86 -22.18 3.69
CA GLU A 39 -18.63 -21.47 3.35
C GLU A 39 -18.83 -20.54 2.15
N VAL A 40 -19.55 -20.97 1.11
CA VAL A 40 -19.92 -20.10 -0.02
C VAL A 40 -20.70 -18.88 0.48
N GLY A 41 -21.64 -19.07 1.42
CA GLY A 41 -22.34 -17.96 2.05
C GLY A 41 -21.39 -16.97 2.76
N LEU A 42 -20.37 -17.46 3.46
CA LEU A 42 -19.35 -16.61 4.11
C LEU A 42 -18.48 -15.87 3.10
N LEU A 43 -18.12 -16.50 1.97
CA LEU A 43 -17.34 -15.86 0.91
C LEU A 43 -18.12 -14.68 0.28
N VAL A 44 -19.42 -14.88 0.02
CA VAL A 44 -20.31 -13.83 -0.50
C VAL A 44 -20.44 -12.69 0.52
N LEU A 45 -20.71 -13.01 1.79
CA LEU A 45 -20.81 -11.97 2.84
C LEU A 45 -19.50 -11.19 2.98
N ARG A 46 -18.36 -11.87 2.85
CA ARG A 46 -17.05 -11.24 2.87
C ARG A 46 -16.86 -10.25 1.73
N HIS A 47 -17.27 -10.59 0.51
CA HIS A 47 -17.22 -9.66 -0.62
C HIS A 47 -18.07 -8.41 -0.36
N ASN A 48 -19.31 -8.59 0.11
CA ASN A 48 -20.22 -7.48 0.41
C ASN A 48 -19.68 -6.56 1.53
N TYR A 49 -19.09 -7.15 2.57
CA TYR A 49 -18.47 -6.41 3.66
C TYR A 49 -17.32 -5.51 3.15
N LEU A 50 -16.42 -6.07 2.33
CA LEU A 50 -15.27 -5.32 1.82
C LEU A 50 -15.66 -4.20 0.86
N GLN A 51 -16.69 -4.40 0.03
CA GLN A 51 -17.14 -3.36 -0.90
C GLN A 51 -17.81 -2.20 -0.19
N THR A 52 -18.67 -2.48 0.80
CA THR A 52 -19.32 -1.43 1.59
C THR A 52 -18.32 -0.69 2.46
N GLN A 53 -17.30 -1.38 3.00
CA GLN A 53 -16.16 -0.76 3.67
C GLN A 53 -15.42 0.18 2.72
N ALA A 54 -15.07 -0.27 1.50
CA ALA A 54 -14.38 0.56 0.52
C ALA A 54 -15.15 1.86 0.20
N ILE A 55 -16.46 1.78 0.01
CA ILE A 55 -17.31 2.96 -0.23
C ILE A 55 -17.24 3.92 0.96
N SER A 56 -17.36 3.42 2.20
CA SER A 56 -17.27 4.25 3.41
C SER A 56 -15.89 4.91 3.57
N MET A 57 -14.83 4.21 3.17
CA MET A 57 -13.46 4.74 3.20
C MET A 57 -13.22 5.80 2.12
N ILE A 58 -13.87 5.69 0.96
CA ILE A 58 -13.79 6.70 -0.10
C ILE A 58 -14.62 7.93 0.31
N GLU A 59 -15.83 7.73 0.83
CA GLU A 59 -16.71 8.80 1.31
C GLU A 59 -16.05 9.62 2.43
N SER A 60 -15.32 8.98 3.35
CA SER A 60 -14.66 9.69 4.46
C SER A 60 -13.53 10.63 4.02
N LYS A 61 -13.02 10.48 2.80
CA LYS A 61 -12.06 11.43 2.20
C LYS A 61 -12.74 12.71 1.67
N GLY A 62 -14.06 12.69 1.48
CA GLY A 62 -14.85 13.84 1.04
C GLY A 62 -14.33 14.46 -0.26
N SER A 63 -14.22 15.80 -0.29
CA SER A 63 -13.76 16.55 -1.46
C SER A 63 -12.30 16.28 -1.84
N GLU A 64 -11.48 15.74 -0.94
CA GLU A 64 -10.07 15.44 -1.25
C GLU A 64 -9.92 14.36 -2.32
N ALA A 65 -10.90 13.45 -2.43
CA ALA A 65 -10.93 12.40 -3.44
C ALA A 65 -11.55 12.86 -4.78
N LEU A 66 -12.29 13.98 -4.79
CA LEU A 66 -13.14 14.38 -5.91
C LEU A 66 -12.34 14.59 -7.19
N ASP A 67 -11.23 15.33 -7.11
CA ASP A 67 -10.37 15.63 -8.25
C ASP A 67 -9.86 14.36 -8.96
N ASN A 68 -9.45 13.34 -8.19
CA ASN A 68 -9.06 12.03 -8.72
C ASN A 68 -10.24 11.26 -9.31
N GLN A 69 -11.43 11.36 -8.70
CA GLN A 69 -12.65 10.74 -9.21
C GLN A 69 -13.09 11.37 -10.54
N ILE A 70 -12.99 12.70 -10.68
CA ILE A 70 -13.27 13.42 -11.93
C ILE A 70 -12.31 12.97 -13.03
N ARG A 71 -11.01 12.90 -12.74
CA ARG A 71 -10.02 12.39 -13.71
C ARG A 71 -10.31 10.97 -14.16
N LEU A 72 -10.68 10.09 -13.22
CA LEU A 72 -11.08 8.72 -13.51
C LEU A 72 -12.33 8.66 -14.40
N MET A 73 -13.39 9.41 -14.07
CA MET A 73 -14.61 9.47 -14.89
C MET A 73 -14.28 9.92 -16.31
N ARG A 74 -13.51 11.00 -16.47
CA ARG A 74 -13.08 11.49 -17.79
C ARG A 74 -12.24 10.48 -18.56
N MET A 75 -11.39 9.71 -17.88
CA MET A 75 -10.62 8.62 -18.51
C MET A 75 -11.54 7.51 -19.03
N LEU A 76 -12.55 7.12 -18.25
CA LEU A 76 -13.52 6.10 -18.62
C LEU A 76 -14.42 6.58 -19.77
N GLU A 77 -14.84 7.84 -19.77
CA GLU A 77 -15.59 8.45 -20.88
C GLU A 77 -14.77 8.46 -22.18
N ARG A 78 -13.51 8.90 -22.13
CA ARG A 78 -12.62 8.90 -23.31
C ARG A 78 -12.38 7.52 -23.90
N SER A 79 -12.45 6.47 -23.09
CA SER A 79 -12.33 5.09 -23.54
C SER A 79 -13.68 4.47 -23.96
N GLY A 80 -14.77 5.24 -23.98
CA GLY A 80 -16.11 4.77 -24.33
C GLY A 80 -16.72 3.81 -23.31
N ARG A 81 -16.19 3.79 -22.08
CA ARG A 81 -16.60 2.86 -21.02
C ARG A 81 -17.66 3.44 -20.11
N LEU A 82 -17.74 4.76 -19.98
CA LEU A 82 -18.69 5.43 -19.09
C LEU A 82 -19.47 6.49 -19.87
N ASP A 83 -20.78 6.53 -19.64
CA ASP A 83 -21.64 7.64 -19.97
C ASP A 83 -22.26 8.16 -18.66
N ARG A 84 -21.81 9.35 -18.22
CA ARG A 84 -22.27 9.93 -16.95
C ARG A 84 -23.76 10.23 -16.94
N ALA A 85 -24.34 10.61 -18.08
CA ALA A 85 -25.76 10.94 -18.14
C ALA A 85 -26.64 9.69 -17.96
N VAL A 86 -26.23 8.57 -18.56
CA VAL A 86 -26.93 7.27 -18.40
C VAL A 86 -26.85 6.76 -16.95
N GLU A 87 -25.72 6.98 -16.29
CA GLU A 87 -25.48 6.55 -14.91
C GLU A 87 -25.95 7.56 -13.85
N PHE A 88 -26.56 8.68 -14.26
CA PHE A 88 -26.99 9.77 -13.37
C PHE A 88 -25.84 10.35 -12.51
N LEU A 89 -24.62 10.34 -13.06
CA LEU A 89 -23.45 10.97 -12.45
C LEU A 89 -23.44 12.48 -12.77
N PRO A 90 -22.89 13.32 -11.86
CA PRO A 90 -22.87 14.76 -12.05
C PRO A 90 -22.01 15.20 -13.25
N ASP A 91 -22.47 16.23 -13.94
CA ASP A 91 -21.73 16.91 -15.00
C ASP A 91 -20.61 17.79 -14.44
N ASP A 92 -19.82 18.38 -15.34
CA ASP A 92 -18.65 19.19 -14.96
C ASP A 92 -19.03 20.47 -14.19
N GLU A 93 -20.21 21.06 -14.46
CA GLU A 93 -20.73 22.23 -13.74
C GLU A 93 -21.06 21.86 -12.29
N THR A 94 -21.88 20.81 -12.10
CA THR A 94 -22.25 20.30 -10.78
C THR A 94 -21.03 19.87 -9.97
N LEU A 95 -20.04 19.23 -10.62
CA LEU A 95 -18.79 18.84 -9.98
C LEU A 95 -17.98 20.05 -9.50
N GLY A 96 -17.92 21.12 -10.31
CA GLY A 96 -17.27 22.38 -9.94
C GLY A 96 -17.93 23.07 -8.75
N GLU A 97 -19.27 23.09 -8.71
CA GLU A 97 -20.03 23.61 -7.57
C GLU A 97 -19.76 22.82 -6.28
N ARG A 98 -19.73 21.49 -6.37
CA ARG A 98 -19.42 20.61 -5.22
C ARG A 98 -18.00 20.81 -4.73
N GLU A 99 -17.02 20.95 -5.62
CA GLU A 99 -15.63 21.25 -5.24
C GLU A 99 -15.54 22.57 -4.47
N ALA A 100 -16.19 23.63 -4.96
CA ALA A 100 -16.25 24.93 -4.28
C ALA A 100 -16.93 24.83 -2.90
N ALA A 101 -17.95 23.97 -2.78
CA ALA A 101 -18.64 23.69 -1.52
C ALA A 101 -17.90 22.67 -0.61
N LYS A 102 -16.73 22.18 -0.99
CA LYS A 102 -15.97 21.11 -0.30
C LYS A 102 -16.79 19.83 -0.10
N GLN A 103 -17.61 19.49 -1.09
CA GLN A 103 -18.42 18.28 -1.12
C GLN A 103 -17.80 17.26 -2.08
N GLY A 104 -17.81 15.98 -1.69
CA GLY A 104 -17.38 14.87 -2.55
C GLY A 104 -18.54 14.25 -3.33
N LEU A 105 -18.27 13.11 -3.97
CA LEU A 105 -19.31 12.23 -4.48
C LEU A 105 -20.11 11.60 -3.32
N THR A 106 -21.38 11.35 -3.55
CA THR A 106 -22.27 10.61 -2.65
C THR A 106 -21.98 9.10 -2.72
N ARG A 107 -22.45 8.32 -1.74
CA ARG A 107 -22.23 6.86 -1.72
C ARG A 107 -22.73 6.13 -2.98
N PRO A 108 -23.92 6.43 -3.54
CA PRO A 108 -24.35 5.81 -4.80
C PRO A 108 -23.44 6.15 -5.98
N GLU A 109 -23.04 7.41 -6.12
CA GLU A 109 -22.11 7.85 -7.18
C GLU A 109 -20.73 7.18 -7.03
N ILE A 110 -20.21 7.08 -5.78
CA ILE A 110 -18.97 6.34 -5.47
C ILE A 110 -19.09 4.87 -5.90
N ALA A 111 -20.24 4.23 -5.62
CA ALA A 111 -20.45 2.83 -5.97
C ALA A 111 -20.39 2.61 -7.49
N ILE A 112 -21.00 3.51 -8.28
CA ILE A 112 -20.96 3.49 -9.74
C ILE A 112 -19.52 3.66 -10.24
N VAL A 113 -18.84 4.74 -9.83
CA VAL A 113 -17.46 5.02 -10.27
C VAL A 113 -16.50 3.89 -9.88
N MET A 114 -16.66 3.32 -8.67
CA MET A 114 -15.88 2.17 -8.22
C MET A 114 -16.16 0.92 -9.06
N SER A 115 -17.42 0.69 -9.46
CA SER A 115 -17.79 -0.45 -10.33
C SER A 115 -17.14 -0.34 -11.70
N TYR A 116 -17.22 0.83 -12.34
CA TYR A 116 -16.57 1.05 -13.64
C TYR A 116 -15.05 0.94 -13.56
N SER A 117 -14.43 1.41 -12.48
CA SER A 117 -13.00 1.18 -12.22
C SER A 117 -12.65 -0.31 -12.17
N LYS A 118 -13.46 -1.12 -11.48
CA LYS A 118 -13.24 -2.58 -11.43
C LYS A 118 -13.38 -3.24 -12.80
N ILE A 119 -14.39 -2.86 -13.58
CA ILE A 119 -14.62 -3.42 -14.92
C ILE A 119 -13.43 -3.10 -15.82
N TRP A 120 -13.02 -1.83 -15.86
CA TRP A 120 -11.86 -1.41 -16.64
C TRP A 120 -10.58 -2.14 -16.19
N LEU A 121 -10.28 -2.14 -14.89
CA LEU A 121 -9.08 -2.79 -14.38
C LEU A 121 -9.08 -4.30 -14.63
N TYR A 122 -10.24 -4.95 -14.49
CA TYR A 122 -10.38 -6.37 -14.81
C TYR A 122 -9.98 -6.66 -16.26
N ASP A 123 -10.47 -5.89 -17.22
CA ASP A 123 -10.16 -6.07 -18.64
C ASP A 123 -8.67 -5.86 -18.92
N GLU A 124 -8.07 -4.80 -18.36
CA GLU A 124 -6.63 -4.52 -18.49
C GLU A 124 -5.78 -5.68 -17.95
N LEU A 125 -6.16 -6.23 -16.80
CA LEU A 125 -5.44 -7.33 -16.18
C LEU A 125 -5.65 -8.64 -16.91
N LEU A 126 -6.87 -8.93 -17.37
CA LEU A 126 -7.17 -10.14 -18.13
C LEU A 126 -6.43 -10.16 -19.48
N ALA A 127 -6.25 -8.99 -20.11
CA ALA A 127 -5.46 -8.84 -21.34
C ALA A 127 -3.94 -8.94 -21.13
N SER A 128 -3.47 -8.84 -19.88
CA SER A 128 -2.05 -8.90 -19.52
C SER A 128 -1.57 -10.32 -19.15
N ASP A 129 -0.30 -10.45 -18.79
CA ASP A 129 0.30 -11.67 -18.24
C ASP A 129 0.16 -11.79 -16.70
N VAL A 130 -0.43 -10.80 -16.03
CA VAL A 130 -0.60 -10.81 -14.56
C VAL A 130 -1.31 -12.06 -14.08
N PRO A 131 -2.43 -12.51 -14.68
CA PRO A 131 -3.11 -13.71 -14.22
C PRO A 131 -2.28 -15.00 -14.33
N ASP A 132 -1.21 -15.02 -15.15
CA ASP A 132 -0.34 -16.18 -15.31
C ASP A 132 0.78 -16.25 -14.27
N ASP A 133 0.97 -15.20 -13.47
CA ASP A 133 2.03 -15.17 -12.45
C ASP A 133 1.83 -16.34 -11.46
N PRO A 134 2.83 -17.23 -11.30
CA PRO A 134 2.73 -18.38 -10.39
C PRO A 134 2.42 -17.98 -8.95
N TRP A 135 2.80 -16.77 -8.53
CA TRP A 135 2.52 -16.27 -7.18
C TRP A 135 1.03 -16.08 -6.92
N LEU A 136 0.24 -15.79 -7.96
CA LEU A 136 -1.21 -15.60 -7.85
C LEU A 136 -2.00 -16.90 -7.83
N GLU A 137 -1.34 -18.06 -7.93
CA GLU A 137 -2.01 -19.36 -7.75
C GLU A 137 -2.63 -19.49 -6.36
N GLU A 138 -2.02 -18.89 -5.33
CA GLU A 138 -2.61 -18.86 -3.99
C GLU A 138 -3.95 -18.10 -3.97
N ASP A 139 -4.05 -17.00 -4.71
CA ASP A 139 -5.30 -16.24 -4.86
C ASP A 139 -6.39 -17.06 -5.59
N LEU A 140 -6.00 -17.90 -6.55
CA LEU A 140 -6.89 -18.86 -7.23
C LEU A 140 -7.40 -19.95 -6.27
N VAL A 141 -6.50 -20.57 -5.50
CA VAL A 141 -6.91 -21.62 -4.55
C VAL A 141 -7.84 -21.05 -3.49
N ASN A 142 -7.50 -19.89 -2.94
CA ASN A 142 -8.29 -19.19 -1.93
C ASN A 142 -9.63 -18.61 -2.45
N TYR A 143 -9.89 -18.65 -3.76
CA TYR A 143 -11.20 -18.36 -4.32
C TYR A 143 -12.21 -19.50 -4.03
N PHE A 144 -11.74 -20.75 -4.10
CA PHE A 144 -12.57 -21.92 -3.91
C PHE A 144 -12.76 -22.23 -2.42
N PRO A 145 -13.88 -22.87 -2.02
CA PRO A 145 -14.08 -23.33 -0.65
C PRO A 145 -13.01 -24.34 -0.19
N THR A 146 -12.68 -24.32 1.10
CA THR A 146 -11.65 -25.14 1.73
C THR A 146 -11.75 -26.65 1.48
N PRO A 147 -12.95 -27.28 1.35
CA PRO A 147 -13.04 -28.70 0.99
C PRO A 147 -12.38 -29.04 -0.35
N LEU A 148 -12.17 -28.06 -1.23
CA LEU A 148 -11.61 -28.26 -2.56
C LEU A 148 -10.07 -28.13 -2.60
N HIS A 149 -9.47 -27.49 -1.61
CA HIS A 149 -8.07 -27.06 -1.64
C HIS A 149 -7.06 -28.21 -1.70
N LYS A 150 -7.37 -29.35 -1.09
CA LYS A 150 -6.44 -30.49 -1.02
C LYS A 150 -6.72 -31.51 -2.12
N THR A 151 -7.92 -32.10 -2.10
CA THR A 151 -8.29 -33.20 -2.98
C THR A 151 -8.33 -32.80 -4.46
N TYR A 152 -8.69 -31.55 -4.74
CA TYR A 152 -8.91 -31.04 -6.09
C TYR A 152 -7.91 -29.94 -6.48
N LEU A 153 -6.75 -29.87 -5.83
CA LEU A 153 -5.75 -28.81 -6.09
C LEU A 153 -5.31 -28.76 -7.55
N ASN A 154 -5.01 -29.91 -8.15
CA ASN A 154 -4.59 -29.97 -9.56
C ASN A 154 -5.73 -29.60 -10.51
N ASP A 155 -6.98 -29.89 -10.13
CA ASP A 155 -8.16 -29.48 -10.88
C ASP A 155 -8.35 -27.96 -10.82
N ILE A 156 -8.11 -27.35 -9.65
CA ILE A 156 -8.14 -25.90 -9.47
C ILE A 156 -7.07 -25.24 -10.34
N ARG A 157 -5.84 -25.78 -10.35
CA ARG A 157 -4.74 -25.29 -11.21
C ARG A 157 -5.08 -25.39 -12.69
N GLY A 158 -5.78 -26.45 -13.10
CA GLY A 158 -6.25 -26.66 -14.46
C GLY A 158 -7.61 -26.04 -14.78
N HIS A 159 -8.17 -25.20 -13.90
CA HIS A 159 -9.52 -24.66 -14.07
C HIS A 159 -9.62 -23.83 -15.35
N ARG A 160 -10.66 -24.09 -16.16
CA ARG A 160 -10.84 -23.43 -17.46
C ARG A 160 -10.90 -21.90 -17.38
N LEU A 161 -11.47 -21.37 -16.29
CA LEU A 161 -11.57 -19.93 -16.02
C LEU A 161 -10.50 -19.42 -15.05
N ARG A 162 -9.34 -20.10 -14.98
CA ARG A 162 -8.28 -19.74 -14.02
C ARG A 162 -7.88 -18.26 -14.14
N ARG A 163 -7.67 -17.78 -15.36
CA ARG A 163 -7.22 -16.40 -15.62
C ARG A 163 -8.26 -15.39 -15.17
N GLU A 164 -9.52 -15.63 -15.51
CA GLU A 164 -10.66 -14.80 -15.17
C GLU A 164 -10.87 -14.73 -13.66
N ILE A 165 -10.77 -15.87 -12.95
CA ILE A 165 -10.89 -15.90 -11.49
C ILE A 165 -9.76 -15.09 -10.84
N ILE A 166 -8.52 -15.25 -11.30
CA ILE A 166 -7.37 -14.50 -10.75
C ILE A 166 -7.53 -13.00 -11.02
N ALA A 167 -7.86 -12.61 -12.25
CA ALA A 167 -8.07 -11.21 -12.62
C ALA A 167 -9.18 -10.57 -11.77
N THR A 168 -10.32 -11.26 -11.59
CA THR A 168 -11.41 -10.81 -10.72
C THR A 168 -10.94 -10.65 -9.27
N ARG A 169 -10.16 -11.61 -8.77
CA ARG A 169 -9.72 -11.61 -7.36
C ARG A 169 -8.71 -10.53 -7.06
N ILE A 170 -7.72 -10.33 -7.92
CA ILE A 170 -6.71 -9.29 -7.70
C ILE A 170 -7.31 -7.88 -7.86
N THR A 171 -8.19 -7.69 -8.85
CA THR A 171 -8.95 -6.45 -9.06
C THR A 171 -9.74 -6.09 -7.79
N ASN A 172 -10.55 -7.03 -7.28
CA ASN A 172 -11.31 -6.80 -6.05
C ASN A 172 -10.40 -6.61 -4.84
N SER A 173 -9.32 -7.38 -4.70
CA SER A 173 -8.37 -7.23 -3.61
C SER A 173 -7.72 -5.85 -3.58
N MET A 174 -7.49 -5.24 -4.74
CA MET A 174 -6.89 -3.92 -4.84
C MET A 174 -7.94 -2.83 -4.60
N ILE A 175 -8.98 -2.78 -5.44
CA ILE A 175 -9.96 -1.68 -5.41
C ILE A 175 -10.67 -1.60 -4.05
N ASN A 176 -10.97 -2.74 -3.41
CA ASN A 176 -11.61 -2.72 -2.09
C ASN A 176 -10.69 -2.19 -0.97
N ARG A 177 -9.38 -2.06 -1.20
CA ARG A 177 -8.41 -1.59 -0.20
C ARG A 177 -7.96 -0.17 -0.47
N VAL A 178 -7.52 0.12 -1.69
CA VAL A 178 -6.91 1.41 -2.06
C VAL A 178 -7.84 2.32 -2.87
N GLY A 179 -9.03 1.83 -3.24
CA GLY A 179 -10.07 2.61 -3.92
C GLY A 179 -9.98 2.59 -5.45
N GLY A 180 -11.02 3.15 -6.08
CA GLY A 180 -11.24 3.12 -7.53
C GLY A 180 -10.23 3.94 -8.36
N THR A 181 -9.65 4.98 -7.77
CA THR A 181 -8.79 5.94 -8.49
C THR A 181 -7.31 5.56 -8.43
N PHE A 182 -6.93 4.63 -7.55
CA PHE A 182 -5.53 4.31 -7.26
C PHE A 182 -4.73 3.97 -8.53
N VAL A 183 -5.25 3.08 -9.38
CA VAL A 183 -4.49 2.64 -10.57
C VAL A 183 -4.32 3.80 -11.56
N SER A 184 -5.39 4.54 -11.88
CA SER A 184 -5.30 5.67 -12.81
C SER A 184 -4.36 6.76 -12.29
N GLU A 185 -4.38 7.05 -10.99
CA GLU A 185 -3.46 8.01 -10.38
C GLU A 185 -1.99 7.57 -10.51
N TYR A 186 -1.72 6.28 -10.30
CA TYR A 186 -0.36 5.76 -10.40
C TYR A 186 0.12 5.65 -11.84
N MET A 187 -0.78 5.40 -12.79
CA MET A 187 -0.47 5.49 -14.23
C MET A 187 -0.02 6.92 -14.58
N GLU A 188 -0.76 7.94 -14.13
CA GLU A 188 -0.41 9.34 -14.36
C GLU A 188 0.92 9.72 -13.69
N LYS A 189 1.13 9.30 -12.43
CA LYS A 189 2.34 9.63 -11.64
C LYS A 189 3.61 8.94 -12.15
N THR A 190 3.51 7.78 -12.79
CA THR A 190 4.68 6.93 -13.07
C THR A 190 4.83 6.53 -14.54
N GLY A 191 3.81 6.72 -15.37
CA GLY A 191 3.75 6.23 -16.75
C GLY A 191 3.68 4.70 -16.85
N LYS A 192 3.47 3.99 -15.73
CA LYS A 192 3.42 2.52 -15.66
C LYS A 192 2.05 1.99 -16.04
N SER A 193 2.02 0.77 -16.57
CA SER A 193 0.78 0.08 -16.93
C SER A 193 -0.04 -0.35 -15.71
N ALA A 194 -1.34 -0.58 -15.89
CA ALA A 194 -2.20 -1.16 -14.85
C ALA A 194 -1.69 -2.51 -14.33
N ALA A 195 -1.08 -3.31 -15.22
CA ALA A 195 -0.41 -4.57 -14.90
C ALA A 195 0.79 -4.36 -13.96
N GLU A 196 1.71 -3.46 -14.28
CA GLU A 196 2.87 -3.14 -13.43
C GLU A 196 2.44 -2.60 -12.06
N ILE A 197 1.43 -1.72 -12.01
CA ILE A 197 0.89 -1.18 -10.76
C ILE A 197 0.28 -2.31 -9.91
N THR A 198 -0.41 -3.25 -10.54
CA THR A 198 -0.95 -4.43 -9.86
C THR A 198 0.11 -5.35 -9.31
N ARG A 199 1.20 -5.57 -10.05
CA ARG A 199 2.36 -6.32 -9.56
C ARG A 199 2.99 -5.62 -8.34
N ALA A 200 3.24 -4.32 -8.43
CA ALA A 200 3.81 -3.53 -7.33
C ALA A 200 2.92 -3.54 -6.07
N PHE A 201 1.61 -3.36 -6.23
CA PHE A 201 0.64 -3.45 -5.13
C PHE A 201 0.64 -4.84 -4.49
N THR A 202 0.69 -5.89 -5.31
CA THR A 202 0.74 -7.27 -4.83
C THR A 202 2.02 -7.52 -4.04
N ILE A 203 3.17 -7.07 -4.55
CA ILE A 203 4.44 -7.17 -3.83
C ILE A 203 4.34 -6.43 -2.49
N ALA A 204 3.81 -5.20 -2.45
CA ALA A 204 3.64 -4.44 -1.22
C ALA A 204 2.75 -5.19 -0.21
N ARG A 205 1.59 -5.69 -0.64
CA ARG A 205 0.66 -6.50 0.17
C ARG A 205 1.37 -7.70 0.80
N GLU A 206 2.17 -8.39 0.01
CA GLU A 206 2.82 -9.65 0.36
C GLU A 206 4.08 -9.46 1.20
N VAL A 207 4.90 -8.45 0.93
CA VAL A 207 6.13 -8.13 1.69
C VAL A 207 5.78 -7.67 3.10
N PHE A 208 4.73 -6.86 3.26
CA PHE A 208 4.31 -6.31 4.55
C PHE A 208 3.23 -7.14 5.26
N LYS A 209 2.86 -8.30 4.71
CA LYS A 209 1.87 -9.23 5.30
C LYS A 209 0.53 -8.56 5.63
N LEU A 210 0.05 -7.68 4.75
CA LEU A 210 -1.06 -6.77 5.03
C LEU A 210 -2.41 -7.47 5.21
N ARG A 211 -2.60 -8.66 4.60
CA ARG A 211 -3.77 -9.52 4.83
C ARG A 211 -3.99 -9.81 6.32
N GLY A 212 -2.92 -10.05 7.07
CA GLY A 212 -2.99 -10.30 8.51
C GLY A 212 -3.36 -9.05 9.31
N LEU A 213 -2.88 -7.88 8.91
CA LEU A 213 -3.22 -6.61 9.56
C LEU A 213 -4.67 -6.21 9.31
N TRP A 214 -5.14 -6.29 8.07
CA TRP A 214 -6.56 -6.05 7.75
C TRP A 214 -7.47 -7.01 8.52
N GLY A 215 -7.15 -8.30 8.53
CA GLY A 215 -7.92 -9.29 9.30
C GLY A 215 -7.91 -9.04 10.81
N ALA A 216 -6.87 -8.40 11.36
CA ALA A 216 -6.82 -8.02 12.77
C ALA A 216 -7.70 -6.80 13.06
N ILE A 217 -7.73 -5.80 12.18
CA ILE A 217 -8.60 -4.62 12.28
C ILE A 217 -10.06 -5.03 12.15
N GLU A 218 -10.40 -5.84 11.15
CA GLU A 218 -11.77 -6.28 10.88
C GLU A 218 -12.36 -7.14 12.02
N LYS A 219 -11.51 -7.80 12.83
CA LYS A 219 -11.95 -8.50 14.06
C LYS A 219 -12.38 -7.55 15.17
N LEU A 220 -12.11 -6.24 15.04
CA LEU A 220 -12.60 -5.21 15.94
C LEU A 220 -14.02 -4.73 15.60
N ASP A 221 -14.64 -5.32 14.57
CA ASP A 221 -16.02 -5.00 14.21
C ASP A 221 -16.98 -5.21 15.38
N ASN A 222 -17.84 -4.22 15.63
CA ASN A 222 -18.70 -4.12 16.82
C ASN A 222 -17.97 -4.16 18.18
N ARG A 223 -16.64 -3.96 18.21
CA ARG A 223 -15.85 -3.88 19.46
C ARG A 223 -15.25 -2.50 19.71
N VAL A 224 -14.96 -1.75 18.64
CA VAL A 224 -14.46 -0.37 18.70
C VAL A 224 -15.30 0.52 17.76
N PRO A 225 -15.32 1.85 17.94
CA PRO A 225 -16.00 2.75 17.03
C PRO A 225 -15.51 2.59 15.58
N ALA A 226 -16.42 2.62 14.60
CA ALA A 226 -16.09 2.44 13.18
C ALA A 226 -14.99 3.40 12.68
N LYS A 227 -14.98 4.64 13.20
CA LYS A 227 -13.94 5.65 12.90
C LYS A 227 -12.52 5.19 13.27
N VAL A 228 -12.36 4.34 14.29
CA VAL A 228 -11.06 3.79 14.69
C VAL A 228 -10.58 2.76 13.69
N GLN A 229 -11.45 1.84 13.26
CA GLN A 229 -11.12 0.88 12.21
C GLN A 229 -10.79 1.59 10.89
N ALA A 230 -11.54 2.65 10.54
CA ALA A 230 -11.27 3.46 9.37
C ALA A 230 -9.90 4.15 9.47
N ALA A 231 -9.57 4.81 10.58
CA ALA A 231 -8.27 5.43 10.79
C ALA A 231 -7.11 4.42 10.68
N MET A 232 -7.23 3.26 11.33
CA MET A 232 -6.22 2.19 11.22
C MET A 232 -6.07 1.66 9.78
N THR A 233 -7.17 1.64 9.01
CA THR A 233 -7.15 1.22 7.61
C THR A 233 -6.49 2.28 6.72
N LEU A 234 -6.72 3.57 6.99
CA LEU A 234 -6.02 4.67 6.30
C LEU A 234 -4.51 4.62 6.53
N ASP A 235 -4.05 4.31 7.75
CA ASP A 235 -2.63 4.12 8.03
C ASP A 235 -2.00 2.99 7.18
N ILE A 236 -2.74 1.90 6.95
CA ILE A 236 -2.30 0.83 6.04
C ILE A 236 -2.29 1.32 4.58
N ASN A 237 -3.28 2.10 4.17
CA ASN A 237 -3.37 2.61 2.81
C ASN A 237 -2.21 3.55 2.48
N HIS A 238 -1.82 4.43 3.38
CA HIS A 238 -0.66 5.30 3.18
C HIS A 238 0.64 4.49 3.03
N LEU A 239 0.81 3.41 3.81
CA LEU A 239 1.94 2.50 3.64
C LEU A 239 1.91 1.81 2.27
N ILE A 240 0.75 1.33 1.83
CA ILE A 240 0.61 0.67 0.52
C ILE A 240 0.93 1.65 -0.61
N GLU A 241 0.39 2.86 -0.54
CA GLU A 241 0.63 3.90 -1.52
C GLU A 241 2.14 4.16 -1.64
N TRP A 242 2.82 4.37 -0.51
CA TRP A 242 4.25 4.59 -0.45
C TRP A 242 5.05 3.43 -1.06
N VAL A 243 4.80 2.21 -0.59
CA VAL A 243 5.58 1.02 -0.97
C VAL A 243 5.31 0.61 -2.42
N THR A 244 4.07 0.75 -2.89
CA THR A 244 3.74 0.49 -4.31
C THR A 244 4.54 1.43 -5.20
N LEU A 245 4.57 2.72 -4.88
CA LEU A 245 5.33 3.71 -5.64
C LEU A 245 6.82 3.40 -5.63
N TRP A 246 7.33 3.00 -4.46
CA TRP A 246 8.72 2.58 -4.31
C TRP A 246 9.09 1.42 -5.23
N PHE A 247 8.26 0.37 -5.31
CA PHE A 247 8.51 -0.76 -6.22
C PHE A 247 8.39 -0.36 -7.69
N LEU A 248 7.46 0.52 -8.06
CA LEU A 248 7.34 0.99 -9.44
C LEU A 248 8.57 1.75 -9.93
N ARG A 249 9.27 2.43 -9.01
CA ARG A 249 10.47 3.23 -9.31
C ARG A 249 11.78 2.45 -9.17
N ASN A 250 11.88 1.59 -8.15
CA ASN A 250 13.13 0.94 -7.76
C ASN A 250 13.13 -0.58 -7.99
N GLY A 251 11.98 -1.17 -8.31
CA GLY A 251 11.85 -2.59 -8.60
C GLY A 251 12.57 -2.99 -9.88
N LYS A 252 12.97 -4.26 -9.96
CA LYS A 252 13.58 -4.82 -11.16
C LYS A 252 12.56 -4.82 -12.31
N PRO A 253 13.00 -4.64 -13.57
CA PRO A 253 12.12 -4.68 -14.74
C PRO A 253 11.20 -5.91 -14.72
N GLY A 254 9.94 -5.72 -15.09
CA GLY A 254 8.91 -6.76 -15.10
C GLY A 254 8.22 -7.01 -13.75
N LEU A 255 8.77 -6.52 -12.63
CA LEU A 255 8.15 -6.63 -11.30
C LEU A 255 7.66 -8.06 -10.97
N ASP A 256 8.52 -9.06 -11.20
CA ASP A 256 8.23 -10.45 -10.83
C ASP A 256 7.84 -10.52 -9.34
N ILE A 257 6.61 -10.95 -9.08
CA ILE A 257 6.01 -10.84 -7.74
C ILE A 257 6.80 -11.72 -6.77
N GLY A 258 7.04 -12.98 -7.15
CA GLY A 258 7.70 -13.93 -6.27
C GLY A 258 9.16 -13.60 -5.95
N ALA A 259 9.90 -13.07 -6.91
CA ALA A 259 11.29 -12.66 -6.74
C ALA A 259 11.40 -11.50 -5.75
N HIS A 260 10.59 -10.45 -5.92
CA HIS A 260 10.59 -9.32 -4.99
C HIS A 260 10.07 -9.72 -3.61
N VAL A 261 9.05 -10.57 -3.53
CA VAL A 261 8.58 -11.06 -2.22
C VAL A 261 9.68 -11.85 -1.50
N ARG A 262 10.37 -12.77 -2.18
CA ARG A 262 11.51 -13.50 -1.59
C ARG A 262 12.67 -12.59 -1.18
N GLU A 263 12.93 -11.53 -1.94
CA GLU A 263 14.02 -10.59 -1.68
C GLU A 263 13.76 -9.67 -0.47
N PHE A 264 12.50 -9.26 -0.26
CA PHE A 264 12.17 -8.22 0.73
C PHE A 264 11.41 -8.71 1.96
N ARG A 265 10.56 -9.75 1.87
CA ARG A 265 9.62 -10.16 2.95
C ARG A 265 10.32 -10.45 4.28
N ASP A 266 11.40 -11.22 4.25
CA ASP A 266 12.09 -11.63 5.48
C ASP A 266 12.85 -10.46 6.09
N GLY A 267 13.47 -9.62 5.27
CA GLY A 267 14.12 -8.38 5.73
C GLY A 267 13.14 -7.40 6.35
N VAL A 268 11.97 -7.19 5.72
CA VAL A 268 10.90 -6.33 6.27
C VAL A 268 10.33 -6.91 7.56
N SER A 269 10.16 -8.24 7.65
CA SER A 269 9.74 -8.90 8.89
C SER A 269 10.77 -8.71 10.00
N ALA A 270 12.05 -8.95 9.72
CA ALA A 270 13.15 -8.74 10.67
C ALA A 270 13.25 -7.27 11.13
N LEU A 271 13.01 -6.32 10.22
CA LEU A 271 12.95 -4.90 10.58
C LEU A 271 11.76 -4.62 11.51
N SER A 272 10.56 -5.05 11.13
CA SER A 272 9.32 -4.85 11.91
C SER A 272 9.46 -5.41 13.33
N ASP A 273 9.98 -6.63 13.47
CA ASP A 273 10.18 -7.29 14.77
C ASP A 273 11.32 -6.65 15.57
N GLY A 274 12.33 -6.12 14.87
CA GLY A 274 13.51 -5.46 15.44
C GLY A 274 13.38 -3.95 15.66
N LEU A 275 12.24 -3.33 15.36
CA LEU A 275 12.06 -1.87 15.42
C LEU A 275 12.38 -1.32 16.82
N ALA A 276 11.92 -1.97 17.88
CA ALA A 276 12.16 -1.52 19.25
C ALA A 276 13.66 -1.42 19.62
N HIS A 277 14.52 -2.19 18.96
CA HIS A 277 15.97 -2.19 19.17
C HIS A 277 16.73 -1.27 18.18
N SER A 278 16.06 -0.87 17.09
CA SER A 278 16.66 -0.08 16.01
C SER A 278 16.23 1.39 16.05
N LEU A 279 15.08 1.68 16.64
CA LEU A 279 14.53 3.01 16.76
C LEU A 279 15.16 3.78 17.92
N PRO A 280 15.62 5.02 17.69
CA PRO A 280 16.00 5.94 18.76
C PRO A 280 14.83 6.20 19.72
N VAL A 281 15.14 6.57 20.97
CA VAL A 281 14.15 6.74 22.05
C VAL A 281 13.00 7.68 21.66
N GLN A 282 13.28 8.73 20.89
CA GLN A 282 12.26 9.68 20.42
C GLN A 282 11.22 9.00 19.52
N TYR A 283 11.65 8.16 18.57
CA TYR A 283 10.74 7.42 17.70
C TYR A 283 9.83 6.49 18.51
N MET A 284 10.38 5.83 19.53
CA MET A 284 9.59 4.97 20.42
C MET A 284 8.52 5.75 21.20
N LYS A 285 8.82 6.98 21.62
CA LYS A 285 7.83 7.88 22.25
C LYS A 285 6.75 8.29 21.26
N ASP A 286 7.13 8.64 20.03
CA ASP A 286 6.20 9.06 18.99
C ASP A 286 5.25 7.92 18.59
N VAL A 287 5.74 6.69 18.50
CA VAL A 287 4.91 5.50 18.23
C VAL A 287 3.87 5.30 19.34
N LYS A 288 4.28 5.38 20.61
CA LYS A 288 3.34 5.27 21.74
C LYS A 288 2.29 6.37 21.69
N LYS A 289 2.70 7.61 21.41
CA LYS A 289 1.79 8.75 21.25
C LYS A 289 0.77 8.54 20.12
N ARG A 290 1.20 8.00 18.97
CA ARG A 290 0.33 7.67 17.84
C ARG A 290 -0.62 6.50 18.14
N ALA A 291 -0.19 5.54 18.94
CA ALA A 291 -1.00 4.38 19.32
C ALA A 291 -2.07 4.72 20.38
N GLN A 292 -1.80 5.71 21.24
CA GLN A 292 -2.66 6.03 22.39
C GLN A 292 -4.13 6.30 22.02
N PRO A 293 -4.46 7.10 20.99
CA PRO A 293 -5.85 7.32 20.59
C PRO A 293 -6.59 6.05 20.19
N TYR A 294 -5.90 5.04 19.65
CA TYR A 294 -6.51 3.76 19.32
C TYR A 294 -6.77 2.92 20.57
N ILE A 295 -5.81 2.92 21.51
CA ILE A 295 -5.90 2.19 22.78
C ILE A 295 -7.03 2.76 23.63
N ASP A 296 -7.11 4.08 23.74
CA ASP A 296 -8.17 4.80 24.49
C ASP A 296 -9.57 4.50 23.96
N GLN A 297 -9.69 4.14 22.68
CA GLN A 297 -10.94 3.77 22.03
C GLN A 297 -11.18 2.24 21.99
N GLY A 298 -10.41 1.47 22.75
CA GLY A 298 -10.63 0.03 22.97
C GLY A 298 -9.88 -0.90 22.00
N ALA A 299 -9.00 -0.39 21.14
CA ALA A 299 -8.18 -1.27 20.31
C ALA A 299 -7.11 -1.99 21.16
N PRO A 300 -6.82 -3.29 20.90
CA PRO A 300 -5.75 -3.99 21.59
C PRO A 300 -4.41 -3.30 21.41
N GLU A 301 -3.65 -3.10 22.50
CA GLU A 301 -2.38 -2.36 22.50
C GLU A 301 -1.40 -2.89 21.44
N GLY A 302 -1.24 -4.20 21.34
CA GLY A 302 -0.35 -4.81 20.34
C GLY A 302 -0.73 -4.47 18.89
N LEU A 303 -2.03 -4.34 18.57
CA LEU A 303 -2.47 -3.92 17.24
C LEU A 303 -2.28 -2.41 17.05
N ALA A 304 -2.64 -1.60 18.04
CA ALA A 304 -2.45 -0.15 18.00
C ALA A 304 -0.99 0.24 17.78
N LEU A 305 -0.06 -0.41 18.50
CA LEU A 305 1.39 -0.21 18.32
C LEU A 305 1.88 -0.67 16.94
N ARG A 306 1.33 -1.77 16.40
CA ARG A 306 1.68 -2.22 15.04
C ARG A 306 1.23 -1.23 13.97
N ILE A 307 0.02 -0.69 14.09
CA ILE A 307 -0.50 0.34 13.17
C ILE A 307 0.30 1.64 13.31
N ALA A 308 0.55 2.10 14.55
CA ALA A 308 1.34 3.30 14.80
C ALA A 308 2.79 3.21 14.28
N ASN A 309 3.34 2.00 14.15
CA ASN A 309 4.68 1.77 13.61
C ASN A 309 4.76 1.78 12.08
N LEU A 310 3.65 1.72 11.34
CA LEU A 310 3.68 1.61 9.88
C LEU A 310 4.40 2.79 9.21
N VAL A 311 4.32 3.99 9.80
CA VAL A 311 5.06 5.19 9.33
C VAL A 311 6.58 4.99 9.31
N ASN A 312 7.13 4.21 10.25
CA ASN A 312 8.56 3.90 10.30
C ASN A 312 8.94 2.82 9.27
N LEU A 313 7.95 2.07 8.79
CA LEU A 313 8.12 1.03 7.79
C LEU A 313 8.04 1.56 6.35
N TYR A 314 7.80 2.86 6.13
CA TYR A 314 7.88 3.48 4.80
C TYR A 314 9.28 3.35 4.20
N SER A 315 10.31 3.47 5.04
CA SER A 315 11.72 3.26 4.65
C SER A 315 12.15 1.80 4.66
N ALA A 316 11.25 0.84 4.91
CA ALA A 316 11.65 -0.56 5.05
C ALA A 316 12.25 -1.12 3.75
N SER A 317 11.66 -0.82 2.59
CA SER A 317 12.19 -1.28 1.31
C SER A 317 13.58 -0.70 1.02
N ASP A 318 13.82 0.56 1.37
CA ASP A 318 15.13 1.20 1.24
C ASP A 318 16.19 0.57 2.15
N ILE A 319 15.85 0.40 3.42
CA ILE A 319 16.74 -0.20 4.44
C ILE A 319 17.09 -1.64 4.04
N VAL A 320 16.10 -2.45 3.65
CA VAL A 320 16.31 -3.84 3.23
C VAL A 320 17.09 -3.90 1.93
N GLY A 321 16.77 -3.07 0.95
CA GLY A 321 17.50 -2.99 -0.32
C GLY A 321 18.97 -2.62 -0.09
N LEU A 322 19.26 -1.65 0.78
CA LEU A 322 20.63 -1.27 1.15
C LEU A 322 21.34 -2.39 1.92
N ALA A 323 20.67 -3.04 2.87
CA ALA A 323 21.20 -4.16 3.62
C ALA A 323 21.59 -5.33 2.69
N ASN A 324 20.73 -5.69 1.75
CA ASN A 324 20.99 -6.73 0.75
C ASN A 324 22.19 -6.37 -0.13
N ARG A 325 22.24 -5.14 -0.67
CA ARG A 325 23.37 -4.67 -1.51
C ARG A 325 24.70 -4.66 -0.76
N ARG A 326 24.69 -4.24 0.50
CA ARG A 326 25.90 -4.17 1.35
C ARG A 326 26.21 -5.48 2.07
N LYS A 327 25.35 -6.50 1.95
CA LYS A 327 25.43 -7.78 2.67
C LYS A 327 25.55 -7.58 4.19
N LEU A 328 24.73 -6.68 4.74
CA LEU A 328 24.69 -6.36 6.16
C LEU A 328 23.37 -6.83 6.79
N ALA A 329 23.36 -7.02 8.11
CA ALA A 329 22.12 -7.28 8.83
C ALA A 329 21.18 -6.07 8.76
N VAL A 330 19.89 -6.31 8.48
CA VAL A 330 18.87 -5.27 8.33
C VAL A 330 18.80 -4.35 9.55
N GLY A 331 18.86 -4.92 10.77
CA GLY A 331 18.85 -4.12 12.01
C GLY A 331 20.05 -3.16 12.12
N ASN A 332 21.23 -3.53 11.62
CA ASN A 332 22.40 -2.65 11.65
C ASN A 332 22.23 -1.46 10.70
N VAL A 333 21.69 -1.69 9.50
CA VAL A 333 21.38 -0.62 8.55
C VAL A 333 20.27 0.28 9.09
N ALA A 334 19.24 -0.31 9.71
CA ALA A 334 18.14 0.42 10.32
C ALA A 334 18.60 1.36 11.44
N LYS A 335 19.46 0.88 12.35
CA LYS A 335 20.06 1.71 13.41
C LYS A 335 20.77 2.94 12.85
N ILE A 336 21.58 2.76 11.81
CA ILE A 336 22.31 3.85 11.15
C ILE A 336 21.32 4.81 10.47
N TYR A 337 20.36 4.26 9.73
CA TYR A 337 19.35 5.04 9.01
C TYR A 337 18.52 5.92 9.95
N PHE A 338 17.95 5.35 11.03
CA PHE A 338 17.17 6.11 12.01
C PHE A 338 18.03 7.04 12.86
N GLY A 339 19.29 6.66 13.15
CA GLY A 339 20.26 7.52 13.83
C GLY A 339 20.54 8.81 13.06
N ILE A 340 20.83 8.72 11.76
CA ILE A 340 20.99 9.88 10.87
C ILE A 340 19.70 10.70 10.79
N GLY A 341 18.55 10.04 10.65
CA GLY A 341 17.25 10.72 10.60
C GLY A 341 16.94 11.51 11.87
N THR A 342 17.37 11.00 13.03
CA THR A 342 17.21 11.67 14.33
C THR A 342 18.14 12.86 14.45
N TYR A 343 19.40 12.69 14.05
CA TYR A 343 20.42 13.73 14.13
C TYR A 343 20.04 14.97 13.32
N PHE A 344 19.62 14.79 12.06
CA PHE A 344 19.21 15.89 11.18
C PHE A 344 17.71 16.24 11.28
N HIS A 345 16.98 15.67 12.23
CA HIS A 345 15.52 15.88 12.39
C HIS A 345 14.69 15.66 11.11
N LEU A 346 15.08 14.69 10.27
CA LEU A 346 14.45 14.46 8.95
C LEU A 346 12.98 14.04 9.05
N GLY A 347 12.59 13.38 10.14
CA GLY A 347 11.18 13.11 10.45
C GLY A 347 10.35 14.39 10.59
N ARG A 348 10.92 15.44 11.19
CA ARG A 348 10.25 16.74 11.37
C ARG A 348 10.13 17.49 10.05
N LEU A 349 11.12 17.40 9.16
CA LEU A 349 11.05 18.00 7.81
C LEU A 349 9.91 17.40 7.00
N ARG A 350 9.79 16.06 6.99
CA ARG A 350 8.69 15.36 6.30
C ARG A 350 7.33 15.75 6.87
N ALA A 351 7.20 15.75 8.20
CA ALA A 351 5.96 16.15 8.85
C ALA A 351 5.58 17.61 8.51
N ALA A 352 6.55 18.52 8.47
CA ALA A 352 6.32 19.91 8.06
C ALA A 352 5.84 20.00 6.60
N ALA A 353 6.46 19.26 5.69
CA ALA A 353 6.04 19.21 4.29
C ALA A 353 4.61 18.69 4.14
N GLU A 354 4.27 17.61 4.85
CA GLU A 354 2.92 17.02 4.83
C GLU A 354 1.85 18.01 5.33
N THR A 355 2.13 18.81 6.36
CA THR A 355 1.18 19.82 6.85
C THR A 355 0.90 20.95 5.84
N MET A 356 1.76 21.10 4.83
CA MET A 356 1.61 22.09 3.75
C MET A 356 0.85 21.55 2.54
N ALA A 357 0.34 20.32 2.59
CA ALA A 357 -0.39 19.68 1.49
C ALA A 357 -1.82 20.23 1.27
N ALA A 358 -2.24 21.25 2.01
CA ALA A 358 -3.58 21.86 1.94
C ALA A 358 -3.88 22.67 0.65
N GLY A 359 -2.99 22.63 -0.34
CA GLY A 359 -3.14 23.33 -1.62
C GLY A 359 -3.74 22.50 -2.76
N GLY A 360 -3.74 23.09 -3.96
CA GLY A 360 -4.21 22.44 -5.19
C GLY A 360 -3.32 21.27 -5.64
N HIS A 361 -3.72 20.62 -6.74
CA HIS A 361 -3.07 19.41 -7.28
C HIS A 361 -1.53 19.50 -7.36
N TRP A 362 -0.99 20.59 -7.91
CA TRP A 362 0.45 20.80 -8.05
C TRP A 362 1.20 20.90 -6.72
N GLN A 363 0.58 21.48 -5.68
CA GLN A 363 1.19 21.58 -4.36
C GLN A 363 1.27 20.20 -3.69
N LYS A 364 0.24 19.35 -3.86
CA LYS A 364 0.27 17.96 -3.38
C LYS A 364 1.39 17.16 -4.06
N LEU A 365 1.58 17.33 -5.37
CA LEU A 365 2.69 16.72 -6.11
C LEU A 365 4.06 17.21 -5.61
N ALA A 366 4.20 18.52 -5.39
CA ALA A 366 5.44 19.10 -4.88
C ALA A 366 5.80 18.59 -3.47
N VAL A 367 4.83 18.52 -2.56
CA VAL A 367 5.01 17.92 -1.22
C VAL A 367 5.41 16.45 -1.33
N ALA A 368 4.73 15.66 -2.17
CA ALA A 368 5.06 14.25 -2.35
C ALA A 368 6.50 14.06 -2.88
N ALA A 369 6.91 14.85 -3.88
CA ALA A 369 8.25 14.81 -4.44
C ALA A 369 9.31 15.20 -3.40
N LEU A 370 9.07 16.27 -2.62
CA LEU A 370 10.01 16.72 -1.60
C LEU A 370 10.14 15.72 -0.45
N THR A 371 9.02 15.15 0.01
CA THR A 371 9.04 14.11 1.04
C THR A 371 9.85 12.91 0.58
N GLU A 372 9.66 12.44 -0.65
CA GLU A 372 10.46 11.37 -1.25
C GLU A 372 11.95 11.72 -1.33
N GLU A 373 12.28 12.94 -1.76
CA GLU A 373 13.66 13.42 -1.82
C GLU A 373 14.34 13.32 -0.44
N ILE A 374 13.65 13.71 0.63
CA ILE A 374 14.15 13.63 2.00
C ILE A 374 14.39 12.16 2.43
N TYR A 375 13.51 11.22 2.04
CA TYR A 375 13.76 9.79 2.25
C TYR A 375 15.02 9.32 1.50
N GLY A 376 15.17 9.74 0.24
CA GLY A 376 16.34 9.46 -0.59
C GLY A 376 17.64 9.98 0.02
N HIS A 377 17.63 11.22 0.51
CA HIS A 377 18.78 11.83 1.21
C HIS A 377 19.14 11.06 2.47
N GLN A 378 18.14 10.66 3.28
CA GLN A 378 18.38 9.86 4.47
C GLN A 378 19.05 8.52 4.13
N LEU A 379 18.60 7.85 3.07
CA LEU A 379 19.19 6.60 2.59
C LEU A 379 20.63 6.79 2.10
N ALA A 380 20.87 7.84 1.31
CA ALA A 380 22.20 8.15 0.78
C ALA A 380 23.20 8.48 1.92
N LEU A 381 22.78 9.26 2.92
CA LEU A 381 23.58 9.53 4.12
C LEU A 381 23.86 8.25 4.91
N ALA A 382 22.84 7.39 5.13
CA ALA A 382 23.05 6.11 5.80
C ALA A 382 24.08 5.23 5.06
N ASN A 383 24.04 5.23 3.72
CA ASN A 383 25.01 4.53 2.88
C ASN A 383 26.43 5.12 2.99
N LEU A 384 26.56 6.45 3.09
CA LEU A 384 27.86 7.12 3.33
C LEU A 384 28.44 6.77 4.69
N VAL A 385 27.61 6.75 5.74
CA VAL A 385 28.01 6.35 7.11
C VAL A 385 28.48 4.90 7.15
N ILE A 386 27.81 4.01 6.43
CA ILE A 386 28.23 2.61 6.29
C ILE A 386 29.59 2.52 5.59
N GLY A 387 29.80 3.34 4.55
CA GLY A 387 31.05 3.39 3.79
C GLY A 387 31.37 2.10 3.03
N PRO A 388 32.47 2.06 2.25
CA PRO A 388 32.83 0.92 1.42
C PRO A 388 33.25 -0.33 2.22
N LYS A 389 33.83 -0.13 3.41
CA LYS A 389 34.29 -1.21 4.29
C LYS A 389 33.21 -1.73 5.26
N GLY A 390 32.01 -1.15 5.21
CA GLY A 390 30.96 -1.40 6.18
C GLY A 390 31.22 -0.73 7.54
N ALA A 391 30.15 -0.52 8.31
CA ALA A 391 30.25 0.03 9.65
C ALA A 391 30.65 -1.07 10.66
N ARG A 392 31.80 -0.93 11.32
CA ARG A 392 32.30 -1.89 12.33
C ARG A 392 31.37 -2.04 13.54
N ASN A 393 30.78 -0.92 14.00
CA ASN A 393 29.81 -0.92 15.09
C ASN A 393 28.67 0.05 14.73
N PRO A 394 27.45 -0.45 14.48
CA PRO A 394 26.32 0.39 14.07
C PRO A 394 25.93 1.43 15.13
N ASP A 395 26.09 1.14 16.42
CA ASP A 395 25.68 2.02 17.51
C ASP A 395 26.55 3.28 17.62
N THR A 396 27.78 3.24 17.10
CA THR A 396 28.72 4.37 17.11
C THR A 396 29.06 4.89 15.71
N ALA A 397 28.51 4.27 14.66
CA ALA A 397 28.85 4.60 13.28
C ALA A 397 28.47 6.03 12.91
N VAL A 398 27.28 6.48 13.33
CA VAL A 398 26.80 7.84 13.06
C VAL A 398 27.68 8.88 13.74
N ALA A 399 27.91 8.76 15.05
CA ALA A 399 28.78 9.67 15.81
C ALA A 399 30.19 9.77 15.21
N ARG A 400 30.83 8.62 14.93
CA ARG A 400 32.16 8.60 14.31
C ARG A 400 32.18 9.22 12.92
N TRP A 401 31.13 9.03 12.12
CA TRP A 401 31.05 9.64 10.81
C TRP A 401 30.93 11.16 10.92
N LEU A 402 30.10 11.66 11.83
CA LEU A 402 29.94 13.09 12.09
C LEU A 402 31.25 13.73 12.53
N ASP A 403 31.95 13.14 13.51
CA ASP A 403 33.24 13.65 14.01
C ASP A 403 34.30 13.76 12.89
N ASN A 404 34.34 12.79 11.99
CA ASN A 404 35.31 12.75 10.89
C ASN A 404 34.91 13.62 9.68
N ASN A 405 33.67 14.10 9.61
CA ASN A 405 33.13 14.84 8.46
C ASN A 405 32.58 16.22 8.85
N GLN A 406 33.03 16.80 9.97
CA GLN A 406 32.54 18.09 10.48
C GLN A 406 32.45 19.18 9.39
N ALA A 407 33.53 19.41 8.62
CA ALA A 407 33.53 20.42 7.55
C ALA A 407 32.42 20.24 6.49
N ARG A 408 31.98 18.99 6.27
CA ARG A 408 30.90 18.64 5.34
C ARG A 408 29.52 18.82 5.96
N VAL A 409 29.42 18.61 7.28
CA VAL A 409 28.16 18.53 8.02
C VAL A 409 27.74 19.92 8.56
N SER A 410 28.69 20.71 9.09
CA SER A 410 28.40 21.97 9.77
C SER A 410 27.54 22.96 8.97
N PRO A 411 27.71 23.14 7.65
CA PRO A 411 26.84 24.04 6.88
C PRO A 411 25.37 23.62 6.90
N THR A 412 25.10 22.31 6.80
CA THR A 412 23.73 21.77 6.84
C THR A 412 23.15 21.84 8.25
N GLU A 413 23.96 21.60 9.28
CA GLU A 413 23.54 21.77 10.68
C GLU A 413 23.14 23.20 10.99
N GLN A 414 23.95 24.17 10.58
CA GLN A 414 23.66 25.58 10.79
C GLN A 414 22.34 25.97 10.12
N LEU A 415 22.16 25.58 8.85
CA LEU A 415 20.93 25.85 8.11
C LEU A 415 19.70 25.22 8.76
N LEU A 416 19.80 23.97 9.22
CA LEU A 416 18.69 23.30 9.91
C LEU A 416 18.40 23.96 11.26
N SER A 417 19.43 24.38 12.01
CA SER A 417 19.26 25.10 13.26
C SER A 417 18.53 26.43 13.06
N GLU A 418 18.92 27.20 12.04
CA GLU A 418 18.23 28.44 11.64
C GLU A 418 16.78 28.17 11.24
N LEU A 419 16.54 27.14 10.41
CA LEU A 419 15.19 26.73 10.01
C LEU A 419 14.31 26.43 11.23
N TRP A 420 14.82 25.65 12.19
CA TRP A 420 14.06 25.26 13.39
C TRP A 420 13.86 26.39 14.40
N GLY A 421 14.66 27.45 14.32
CA GLY A 421 14.49 28.69 15.07
C GLY A 421 13.39 29.60 14.53
N THR A 422 12.82 29.26 13.37
CA THR A 422 11.76 30.03 12.69
C THR A 422 10.48 29.22 12.53
N ASP A 423 9.36 29.90 12.25
CA ASP A 423 8.12 29.25 11.86
C ASP A 423 8.21 28.80 10.39
N ILE A 424 8.15 27.49 10.16
CA ILE A 424 8.17 26.91 8.80
C ILE A 424 6.79 27.12 8.17
N ASN A 425 6.68 28.13 7.32
CA ASN A 425 5.41 28.53 6.69
C ASN A 425 5.43 28.49 5.16
N ASP A 426 6.58 28.20 4.54
CA ASP A 426 6.72 28.01 3.09
C ASP A 426 7.44 26.69 2.74
N LEU A 427 6.92 25.99 1.73
CA LEU A 427 7.52 24.78 1.16
C LEU A 427 8.92 25.04 0.61
N SER A 428 9.20 26.26 0.15
CA SER A 428 10.51 26.67 -0.34
C SER A 428 11.61 26.52 0.74
N MET A 429 11.27 26.77 2.02
CA MET A 429 12.20 26.61 3.14
C MET A 429 12.61 25.14 3.32
N ILE A 430 11.66 24.22 3.16
CA ILE A 430 11.91 22.79 3.25
C ILE A 430 12.72 22.32 2.02
N ALA A 431 12.43 22.85 0.83
CA ALA A 431 13.18 22.56 -0.39
C ALA A 431 14.66 23.00 -0.27
N VAL A 432 14.92 24.16 0.33
CA VAL A 432 16.29 24.64 0.61
C VAL A 432 17.01 23.69 1.58
N ALA A 433 16.34 23.24 2.65
CA ALA A 433 16.91 22.25 3.57
C ALA A 433 17.19 20.90 2.89
N SER A 434 16.26 20.42 2.06
CA SER A 434 16.43 19.20 1.24
C SER A 434 17.65 19.30 0.33
N ARG A 435 17.83 20.43 -0.37
CA ARG A 435 19.00 20.66 -1.24
C ARG A 435 20.32 20.68 -0.47
N SER A 436 20.34 21.23 0.74
CA SER A 436 21.53 21.18 1.60
C SER A 436 21.92 19.74 1.95
N LEU A 437 20.93 18.91 2.32
CA LEU A 437 21.12 17.47 2.57
C LEU A 437 21.63 16.75 1.30
N GLY A 438 21.09 17.08 0.13
CA GLY A 438 21.56 16.54 -1.15
C GLY A 438 23.00 16.93 -1.48
N THR A 439 23.40 18.17 -1.19
CA THR A 439 24.79 18.62 -1.40
C THR A 439 25.74 17.85 -0.49
N MET A 440 25.32 17.59 0.76
CA MET A 440 26.07 16.76 1.71
C MET A 440 26.23 15.32 1.21
N THR A 441 25.28 14.76 0.47
CA THR A 441 25.43 13.39 -0.09
C THR A 441 26.33 13.35 -1.34
N ALA A 442 26.31 14.39 -2.18
CA ALA A 442 27.03 14.43 -3.46
C ALA A 442 28.57 14.49 -3.33
N GLY A 443 29.14 15.13 -2.32
CA GLY A 443 30.60 15.27 -2.16
C GLY A 443 31.36 13.98 -1.74
N GLY A 444 30.82 12.80 -2.02
CA GLY A 444 31.30 11.50 -1.53
C GLY A 444 31.47 10.42 -2.60
N SER A 445 31.29 10.80 -3.86
CA SER A 445 31.60 9.97 -5.03
C SER A 445 33.08 10.03 -5.38
#